data_AF-A0A6N6WLM8-F1
#
_entry.id   AF-A0A6N6WLM8-F1
#
_cell.length_a   1.000
_cell.length_b   1.000
_cell.length_c   1.000
_cell.angle_alpha   90.00
_cell.angle_beta   90.00
_cell.angle_gamma   90.00
#
_symmetry.space_group_name_H-M   'P 1'
#
loop_
_entity.id
_entity.type
_entity.pdbx_description
1 polymer ?
#
loop_
_entity_poly.entity_id
_entity_poly.type
_entity_poly.pdbx_seq_one_letter_code
_entity_poly.pdbx_strand_id
1 'polypeptide(L)'
;MHTELNHVMPWRIEDIDLTRIDRQKAVANEDLLLLLCAASFIESGTDLYTSNLSTFFDGDPEVSAWLNQEWEPEEMQHGRALKTYVAYVWPEFDWDTAFRNFMEEYSLTCSVEDFEKTRALEMVARCVVETGTATLYRAIGECSDEPVLKQITDNIRTDEVRHYKHFFKFFKKYNKIEGNGRLAVLGALMRRVIEIKNEDSEIALRHVFAIRYPERVHDSAYNRERAARINALVRRNLSADMCVKMLLKPLDLPAKIQPGVHYPLAKITQHVFFR
;
A
#
# COMPACT_ATOMS: atom_id res chain seq x y z
N MET A 1 15.08 -26.36 -22.56
CA MET A 1 14.29 -26.86 -21.43
C MET A 1 14.20 -25.72 -20.43
N HIS A 2 13.21 -24.84 -20.61
CA HIS A 2 12.97 -23.73 -19.70
C HIS A 2 12.29 -24.33 -18.47
N THR A 3 13.03 -24.47 -17.38
CA THR A 3 12.43 -24.72 -16.08
C THR A 3 11.67 -23.45 -15.73
N GLU A 4 10.36 -23.43 -15.98
CA GLU A 4 9.50 -22.45 -15.34
C GLU A 4 9.66 -22.65 -13.83
N LEU A 5 10.44 -21.77 -13.21
CA LEU A 5 10.48 -21.67 -11.77
C LEU A 5 9.12 -21.08 -11.39
N ASN A 6 8.14 -21.96 -11.15
CA ASN A 6 6.90 -21.55 -10.52
C ASN A 6 7.26 -20.93 -9.17
N HIS A 7 7.13 -19.60 -9.08
CA HIS A 7 7.26 -18.91 -7.81
C HIS A 7 6.30 -19.54 -6.81
N VAL A 8 6.82 -19.90 -5.64
CA VAL A 8 6.03 -20.47 -4.56
C VAL A 8 5.58 -19.32 -3.69
N MET A 9 4.28 -19.05 -3.71
CA MET A 9 3.67 -18.01 -2.87
C MET A 9 4.05 -18.23 -1.40
N PRO A 10 4.56 -17.20 -0.70
CA PRO A 10 5.01 -17.31 0.69
C PRO A 10 3.90 -17.71 1.68
N TRP A 11 2.67 -17.35 1.36
CA TRP A 11 1.44 -17.74 2.04
C TRP A 11 0.31 -17.74 1.01
N ARG A 12 -0.87 -18.25 1.36
CA ARG A 12 -2.09 -18.12 0.55
C ARG A 12 -3.28 -17.84 1.43
N ILE A 13 -4.24 -17.05 0.95
CA ILE A 13 -5.49 -16.81 1.68
C ILE A 13 -6.25 -18.12 1.91
N GLU A 14 -6.17 -19.06 0.97
CA GLU A 14 -6.82 -20.38 1.08
C GLU A 14 -6.26 -21.23 2.23
N ASP A 15 -5.03 -20.95 2.70
CA ASP A 15 -4.39 -21.67 3.80
C ASP A 15 -4.72 -21.04 5.17
N ILE A 16 -5.43 -19.91 5.21
CA ILE A 16 -5.84 -19.24 6.44
C ILE A 16 -7.23 -19.73 6.86
N ASP A 17 -7.32 -20.32 8.06
CA ASP A 17 -8.59 -20.76 8.63
C ASP A 17 -9.47 -19.58 9.07
N LEU A 18 -10.38 -19.17 8.18
CA LEU A 18 -11.35 -18.10 8.41
C LEU A 18 -12.40 -18.46 9.47
N THR A 19 -12.57 -19.74 9.83
CA THR A 19 -13.57 -20.15 10.84
C THR A 19 -13.21 -19.68 12.25
N ARG A 20 -11.96 -19.23 12.44
CA ARG A 20 -11.47 -18.58 13.67
C ARG A 20 -11.98 -17.15 13.85
N ILE A 21 -12.61 -16.56 12.84
CA ILE A 21 -13.14 -15.19 12.89
C ILE A 21 -14.40 -15.15 13.76
N ASP A 22 -14.34 -14.36 14.83
CA ASP A 22 -15.53 -13.94 15.58
C ASP A 22 -16.25 -12.82 14.81
N ARG A 23 -17.18 -13.21 13.92
CA ARG A 23 -17.89 -12.26 13.05
C ARG A 23 -18.59 -11.15 13.84
N GLN A 24 -19.15 -11.44 15.01
CA GLN A 24 -19.86 -10.45 15.82
C GLN A 24 -18.91 -9.35 16.33
N LYS A 25 -17.71 -9.73 16.78
CA LYS A 25 -16.69 -8.74 17.18
C LYS A 25 -16.13 -7.98 15.99
N ALA A 26 -15.89 -8.66 14.87
CA ALA A 26 -15.34 -8.04 13.67
C ALA A 26 -16.27 -6.94 13.11
N VAL A 27 -17.59 -7.19 13.03
CA VAL A 27 -18.57 -6.19 12.55
C VAL A 27 -18.82 -5.06 13.54
N ALA A 28 -18.52 -5.24 14.84
CA ALA A 28 -18.73 -4.21 15.85
C ALA A 28 -17.83 -2.99 15.64
N ASN A 29 -16.66 -3.16 15.00
CA ASN A 29 -15.79 -2.07 14.61
C ASN A 29 -16.02 -1.66 13.15
N GLU A 30 -17.13 -0.97 12.90
CA GLU A 30 -17.53 -0.57 11.55
C GLU A 30 -16.47 0.31 10.85
N ASP A 31 -15.76 1.17 11.58
CA ASP A 31 -14.70 2.02 10.97
C ASP A 31 -13.53 1.20 10.43
N LEU A 32 -13.10 0.19 11.18
CA LEU A 32 -12.07 -0.72 10.73
C LEU A 32 -12.54 -1.54 9.52
N LEU A 33 -13.81 -1.96 9.51
CA LEU A 33 -14.38 -2.70 8.39
C LEU A 33 -14.48 -1.85 7.11
N LEU A 34 -14.89 -0.58 7.24
CA LEU A 34 -14.91 0.39 6.14
C LEU A 34 -13.49 0.64 5.60
N LEU A 35 -12.50 0.76 6.48
CA LEU A 35 -11.09 0.89 6.10
C LEU A 35 -10.59 -0.34 5.34
N LEU A 36 -10.88 -1.55 5.84
CA LEU A 36 -10.47 -2.80 5.19
C LEU A 36 -11.12 -2.96 3.82
N CYS A 37 -12.37 -2.52 3.68
CA CYS A 37 -13.03 -2.51 2.38
C CYS A 37 -12.35 -1.53 1.42
N ALA A 38 -12.05 -0.31 1.86
CA ALA A 38 -11.33 0.66 1.03
C ALA A 38 -9.92 0.14 0.65
N ALA A 39 -9.19 -0.44 1.60
CA ALA A 39 -7.89 -1.06 1.35
C ALA A 39 -8.02 -2.21 0.33
N SER A 40 -9.05 -3.06 0.44
CA SER A 40 -9.28 -4.14 -0.53
C SER A 40 -9.51 -3.63 -1.95
N PHE A 41 -10.03 -2.41 -2.14
CA PHE A 41 -10.18 -1.81 -3.47
C PHE A 41 -8.82 -1.36 -4.01
N ILE A 42 -8.02 -0.69 -3.20
CA ILE A 42 -6.68 -0.24 -3.60
C ILE A 42 -5.81 -1.44 -3.98
N GLU A 43 -5.73 -2.45 -3.11
CA GLU A 43 -4.92 -3.65 -3.37
C GLU A 43 -5.43 -4.47 -4.57
N SER A 44 -6.74 -4.49 -4.81
CA SER A 44 -7.29 -5.17 -5.99
C SER A 44 -7.15 -4.35 -7.27
N GLY A 45 -6.83 -3.05 -7.18
CA GLY A 45 -6.59 -2.17 -8.31
C GLY A 45 -5.13 -2.17 -8.80
N THR A 46 -4.22 -2.83 -8.08
CA THR A 46 -2.76 -2.80 -8.32
C THR A 46 -2.35 -3.32 -9.71
N ASP A 47 -3.17 -4.13 -10.37
CA ASP A 47 -2.95 -4.65 -11.75
C ASP A 47 -2.69 -3.55 -12.79
N LEU A 48 -3.35 -2.39 -12.66
CA LEU A 48 -3.14 -1.26 -13.58
C LEU A 48 -1.73 -0.69 -13.44
N TYR A 49 -1.19 -0.68 -12.22
CA TYR A 49 0.15 -0.18 -11.93
C TYR A 49 1.24 -1.20 -12.24
N THR A 50 1.00 -2.49 -12.00
CA THR A 50 1.99 -3.55 -12.25
C THR A 50 2.36 -3.63 -13.74
N SER A 51 1.35 -3.59 -14.62
CA SER A 51 1.53 -3.62 -16.08
C SER A 51 2.37 -2.44 -16.58
N ASN A 52 2.13 -1.25 -16.06
CA ASN A 52 2.88 -0.04 -16.41
C ASN A 52 4.33 -0.11 -15.90
N LEU A 53 4.53 -0.65 -14.70
CA LEU A 53 5.85 -0.81 -14.10
C LEU A 53 6.71 -1.80 -14.90
N SER A 54 6.15 -2.96 -15.26
CA SER A 54 6.81 -3.94 -16.13
C SER A 54 7.21 -3.34 -17.47
N THR A 55 6.34 -2.53 -18.08
CA THR A 55 6.64 -1.83 -19.34
C THR A 55 7.81 -0.85 -19.19
N PHE A 56 7.86 -0.10 -18.09
CA PHE A 56 8.95 0.85 -17.83
C PHE A 56 10.32 0.17 -17.63
N PHE A 57 10.31 -1.06 -17.09
CA PHE A 57 11.52 -1.84 -16.81
C PHE A 57 11.86 -2.94 -17.85
N ASP A 58 11.10 -3.06 -18.94
CA ASP A 58 11.19 -4.14 -19.95
C ASP A 58 12.63 -4.43 -20.45
N GLY A 59 13.50 -3.42 -20.47
CA GLY A 59 14.92 -3.56 -20.82
C GLY A 59 15.84 -4.16 -19.75
N ASP A 60 15.34 -4.74 -18.66
CA ASP A 60 16.12 -5.45 -17.64
C ASP A 60 15.46 -6.80 -17.27
N PRO A 61 15.91 -7.92 -17.86
CA PRO A 61 15.29 -9.22 -17.67
C PRO A 61 15.22 -9.69 -16.21
N GLU A 62 16.18 -9.29 -15.36
CA GLU A 62 16.17 -9.65 -13.93
C GLU A 62 15.00 -8.97 -13.21
N VAL A 63 14.77 -7.68 -13.50
CA VAL A 63 13.70 -6.90 -12.89
C VAL A 63 12.35 -7.33 -13.43
N SER A 64 12.22 -7.48 -14.75
CA SER A 64 10.96 -7.92 -15.36
C SER A 64 10.56 -9.32 -14.89
N ALA A 65 11.52 -10.25 -14.73
CA ALA A 65 11.21 -11.57 -14.20
C ALA A 65 10.67 -11.48 -12.76
N TRP A 66 11.34 -10.73 -11.89
CA TRP A 66 10.89 -10.56 -10.50
C TRP A 66 9.52 -9.86 -10.41
N LEU A 67 9.30 -8.79 -11.18
CA LEU A 67 8.04 -8.06 -11.19
C LEU A 67 6.85 -8.96 -11.57
N ASN A 68 6.98 -9.71 -12.67
CA ASN A 68 5.87 -10.49 -13.21
C ASN A 68 5.69 -11.87 -12.54
N GLN A 69 6.76 -12.46 -12.01
CA GLN A 69 6.70 -13.84 -11.48
C GLN A 69 6.60 -13.89 -9.96
N GLU A 70 7.06 -12.86 -9.25
CA GLU A 70 7.08 -12.84 -7.79
C GLU A 70 6.21 -11.71 -7.23
N TRP A 71 6.51 -10.47 -7.60
CA TRP A 71 5.87 -9.28 -7.00
C TRP A 71 4.39 -9.17 -7.35
N GLU A 72 4.02 -9.16 -8.64
CA GLU A 72 2.62 -9.01 -9.08
C GLU A 72 1.69 -10.12 -8.52
N PRO A 73 2.05 -11.42 -8.53
CA PRO A 73 1.24 -12.44 -7.90
C PRO A 73 1.04 -12.24 -6.39
N GLU A 74 2.07 -11.74 -5.68
CA GLU A 74 2.03 -11.40 -4.25
C GLU A 74 1.09 -10.22 -3.99
N GLU A 75 1.22 -9.11 -4.72
CA GLU A 75 0.30 -7.94 -4.65
C GLU A 75 -1.16 -8.36 -4.90
N MET A 76 -1.41 -9.17 -5.93
CA MET A 76 -2.75 -9.66 -6.22
C MET A 76 -3.33 -10.52 -5.10
N GLN A 77 -2.48 -11.19 -4.33
CA GLN A 77 -2.95 -11.94 -3.17
C GLN A 77 -3.41 -11.02 -2.04
N HIS A 78 -2.82 -9.85 -1.86
CA HIS A 78 -3.22 -8.92 -0.82
C HIS A 78 -4.66 -8.46 -1.04
N GLY A 79 -5.00 -8.07 -2.27
CA GLY A 79 -6.37 -7.74 -2.68
C GLY A 79 -7.34 -8.90 -2.47
N ARG A 80 -6.99 -10.10 -2.93
CA ARG A 80 -7.81 -11.31 -2.71
C ARG A 80 -8.02 -11.61 -1.23
N ALA A 81 -6.99 -11.46 -0.40
CA ALA A 81 -7.07 -11.74 1.03
C ALA A 81 -8.03 -10.79 1.75
N LEU A 82 -7.94 -9.49 1.46
CA LEU A 82 -8.83 -8.49 2.06
C LEU A 82 -10.26 -8.62 1.57
N LYS A 83 -10.47 -8.83 0.26
CA LYS A 83 -11.80 -9.10 -0.30
C LYS A 83 -12.43 -10.32 0.37
N THR A 84 -11.66 -11.40 0.53
CA THR A 84 -12.12 -12.64 1.17
C THR A 84 -12.48 -12.41 2.63
N TYR A 85 -11.66 -11.67 3.38
CA TYR A 85 -11.95 -11.31 4.77
C TYR A 85 -13.23 -10.47 4.87
N VAL A 86 -13.39 -9.43 4.04
CA VAL A 86 -14.57 -8.57 4.03
C VAL A 86 -15.82 -9.38 3.69
N ALA A 87 -15.78 -10.24 2.66
CA ALA A 87 -16.91 -11.09 2.29
C ALA A 87 -17.29 -12.08 3.40
N TYR A 88 -16.32 -12.58 4.17
CA TYR A 88 -16.59 -13.48 5.29
C TYR A 88 -17.24 -12.75 6.47
N VAL A 89 -16.71 -11.58 6.84
CA VAL A 89 -17.20 -10.79 7.97
C VAL A 89 -18.53 -10.13 7.65
N TRP A 90 -18.67 -9.60 6.45
CA TRP A 90 -19.74 -8.71 6.01
C TRP A 90 -20.33 -9.08 4.64
N PRO A 91 -21.02 -10.23 4.56
CA PRO A 91 -21.54 -10.77 3.29
C PRO A 91 -22.67 -9.92 2.68
N GLU A 92 -23.30 -9.03 3.44
CA GLU A 92 -24.36 -8.16 2.97
C GLU A 92 -23.84 -6.94 2.18
N PHE A 93 -22.54 -6.65 2.24
CA PHE A 93 -21.94 -5.55 1.48
C PHE A 93 -21.71 -5.96 0.02
N ASP A 94 -22.29 -5.20 -0.91
CA ASP A 94 -22.10 -5.39 -2.35
C ASP A 94 -20.71 -4.87 -2.80
N TRP A 95 -19.69 -5.68 -2.49
CA TRP A 95 -18.30 -5.37 -2.77
C TRP A 95 -18.04 -5.21 -4.27
N ASP A 96 -18.61 -6.08 -5.11
CA ASP A 96 -18.32 -6.09 -6.55
C ASP A 96 -18.86 -4.84 -7.25
N THR A 97 -20.06 -4.35 -6.86
CA THR A 97 -20.56 -3.07 -7.37
C THR A 97 -19.72 -1.90 -6.86
N ALA A 98 -19.38 -1.88 -5.57
CA ALA A 98 -18.56 -0.81 -5.00
C ALA A 98 -17.18 -0.72 -5.66
N PHE A 99 -16.52 -1.85 -5.87
CA PHE A 99 -15.20 -1.94 -6.51
C PHE A 99 -15.26 -1.53 -7.98
N ARG A 100 -16.29 -1.95 -8.72
CA ARG A 100 -16.47 -1.53 -10.12
C ARG A 100 -16.62 -0.02 -10.25
N ASN A 101 -17.46 0.60 -9.42
CA ASN A 101 -17.64 2.06 -9.41
C ASN A 101 -16.34 2.78 -9.02
N PHE A 102 -15.60 2.22 -8.07
CA PHE A 102 -14.27 2.71 -7.70
C PHE A 102 -13.32 2.67 -8.90
N MET A 103 -13.22 1.54 -9.60
CA MET A 103 -12.31 1.38 -10.74
C MET A 103 -12.66 2.29 -11.93
N GLU A 104 -13.94 2.55 -12.17
CA GLU A 104 -14.39 3.50 -13.20
C GLU A 104 -13.84 4.91 -12.98
N GLU A 105 -13.65 5.32 -11.72
CA GLU A 105 -13.06 6.62 -11.39
C GLU A 105 -11.53 6.53 -11.22
N TYR A 106 -11.05 5.53 -10.49
CA TYR A 106 -9.63 5.37 -10.14
C TYR A 106 -8.74 5.13 -11.36
N SER A 107 -9.22 4.38 -12.35
CA SER A 107 -8.43 4.16 -13.58
C SER A 107 -8.13 5.45 -14.34
N LEU A 108 -8.92 6.52 -14.14
CA LEU A 108 -8.70 7.82 -14.77
C LEU A 108 -7.62 8.65 -14.06
N THR A 109 -7.29 8.34 -12.81
CA THR A 109 -6.21 9.00 -12.05
C THR A 109 -4.84 8.33 -12.27
N CYS A 110 -4.83 7.12 -12.84
CA CYS A 110 -3.63 6.34 -13.09
C CYS A 110 -2.96 6.73 -14.42
N SER A 111 -2.10 7.76 -14.43
CA SER A 111 -1.34 8.13 -15.63
C SER A 111 0.09 7.55 -15.62
N VAL A 112 0.57 7.03 -16.76
CA VAL A 112 1.96 6.55 -16.93
C VAL A 112 2.97 7.72 -16.88
N GLU A 113 2.49 8.95 -17.04
CA GLU A 113 3.28 10.17 -17.03
C GLU A 113 3.82 10.53 -15.62
N ASP A 114 3.33 9.85 -14.57
CA ASP A 114 3.71 10.04 -13.17
C ASP A 114 4.92 9.20 -12.71
N PHE A 115 5.62 8.55 -13.64
CA PHE A 115 6.83 7.80 -13.33
C PHE A 115 8.05 8.73 -13.24
N GLU A 116 8.99 8.35 -12.39
CA GLU A 116 10.23 9.10 -12.26
C GLU A 116 11.07 9.07 -13.53
N LYS A 117 11.91 10.09 -13.71
CA LYS A 117 12.68 10.30 -14.96
C LYS A 117 13.66 9.18 -15.28
N THR A 118 14.08 8.41 -14.28
CA THR A 118 15.09 7.37 -14.43
C THR A 118 14.68 6.12 -13.66
N ARG A 119 15.27 4.98 -14.05
CA ARG A 119 14.99 3.69 -13.44
C ARG A 119 15.41 3.65 -11.98
N ALA A 120 16.54 4.26 -11.62
CA ALA A 120 16.94 4.32 -10.22
C ALA A 120 15.96 5.14 -9.38
N LEU A 121 15.50 6.30 -9.87
CA LEU A 121 14.58 7.15 -9.12
C LEU A 121 13.19 6.51 -8.98
N GLU A 122 12.71 5.80 -9.99
CA GLU A 122 11.44 5.06 -9.89
C GLU A 122 11.53 3.90 -8.87
N MET A 123 12.66 3.18 -8.83
CA MET A 123 12.89 2.16 -7.79
C MET A 123 12.88 2.75 -6.37
N VAL A 124 13.37 3.98 -6.19
CA VAL A 124 13.29 4.69 -4.90
C VAL A 124 11.86 5.11 -4.59
N ALA A 125 11.11 5.57 -5.59
CA ALA A 125 9.72 5.90 -5.44
C ALA A 125 8.90 4.69 -4.99
N ARG A 126 9.12 3.51 -5.58
CA ARG A 126 8.48 2.25 -5.13
C ARG A 126 8.84 1.89 -3.68
N CYS A 127 10.08 2.13 -3.25
CA CYS A 127 10.43 1.97 -1.83
C CYS A 127 9.56 2.82 -0.88
N VAL A 128 9.06 3.98 -1.31
CA VAL A 128 8.12 4.80 -0.52
C VAL A 128 6.77 4.11 -0.40
N VAL A 129 6.24 3.60 -1.52
CA VAL A 129 4.95 2.88 -1.57
C VAL A 129 4.99 1.69 -0.61
N GLU A 130 5.97 0.80 -0.76
CA GLU A 130 6.16 -0.37 0.12
C GLU A 130 6.28 0.01 1.60
N THR A 131 6.98 1.11 1.89
CA THR A 131 7.10 1.60 3.27
C THR A 131 5.77 2.08 3.82
N GLY A 132 4.97 2.78 3.01
CA GLY A 132 3.63 3.25 3.35
C GLY A 132 2.71 2.07 3.66
N THR A 133 2.61 1.12 2.72
CA THR A 133 1.78 -0.08 2.83
C THR A 133 2.17 -0.95 4.03
N ALA A 134 3.47 -1.22 4.23
CA ALA A 134 3.96 -1.94 5.42
C ALA A 134 3.56 -1.25 6.74
N THR A 135 3.63 0.08 6.77
CA THR A 135 3.29 0.87 7.97
C THR A 135 1.79 0.90 8.22
N LEU A 136 0.98 0.97 7.15
CA LEU A 136 -0.48 0.89 7.20
C LEU A 136 -0.94 -0.46 7.76
N TYR A 137 -0.50 -1.58 7.20
CA TYR A 137 -0.95 -2.90 7.67
C TYR A 137 -0.47 -3.22 9.07
N ARG A 138 0.71 -2.73 9.47
CA ARG A 138 1.10 -2.77 10.88
C ARG A 138 0.07 -2.06 11.76
N ALA A 139 -0.30 -0.82 11.41
CA ALA A 139 -1.24 -0.04 12.22
C ALA A 139 -2.64 -0.67 12.25
N ILE A 140 -3.11 -1.24 11.14
CA ILE A 140 -4.38 -1.98 11.07
C ILE A 140 -4.33 -3.20 12.01
N GLY A 141 -3.25 -3.96 11.99
CA GLY A 141 -3.05 -5.10 12.88
C GLY A 141 -3.09 -4.70 14.37
N GLU A 142 -2.49 -3.57 14.73
CA GLU A 142 -2.53 -3.02 16.10
C GLU A 142 -3.93 -2.48 16.48
N CYS A 143 -4.78 -2.10 15.52
CA CYS A 143 -6.15 -1.66 15.78
C CYS A 143 -7.13 -2.81 16.10
N SER A 144 -6.72 -4.06 15.88
CA SER A 144 -7.59 -5.23 15.96
C SER A 144 -7.11 -6.24 17.00
N ASP A 145 -8.04 -6.82 17.74
CA ASP A 145 -7.79 -8.01 18.56
C ASP A 145 -8.25 -9.31 17.86
N GLU A 146 -8.79 -9.20 16.64
CA GLU A 146 -9.22 -10.36 15.86
C GLU A 146 -8.00 -11.09 15.27
N PRO A 147 -7.78 -12.38 15.63
CA PRO A 147 -6.55 -13.10 15.31
C PRO A 147 -6.33 -13.35 13.81
N VAL A 148 -7.38 -13.53 13.01
CA VAL A 148 -7.24 -13.80 11.57
C VAL A 148 -6.87 -12.53 10.81
N LEU A 149 -7.47 -11.39 11.15
CA LEU A 149 -7.11 -10.10 10.60
C LEU A 149 -5.67 -9.75 10.93
N LYS A 150 -5.24 -9.97 12.18
CA LYS A 150 -3.84 -9.81 12.57
C LYS A 150 -2.92 -10.65 11.69
N GLN A 151 -3.24 -11.93 11.49
CA GLN A 151 -2.47 -12.83 10.61
C GLN A 151 -2.40 -12.31 9.17
N ILE A 152 -3.52 -11.88 8.58
CA ILE A 152 -3.55 -11.33 7.21
C ILE A 152 -2.70 -10.07 7.11
N THR A 153 -2.87 -9.13 8.04
CA THR A 153 -2.12 -7.85 8.03
C THR A 153 -0.62 -8.06 8.25
N ASP A 154 -0.22 -9.03 9.08
CA ASP A 154 1.18 -9.37 9.28
C ASP A 154 1.82 -10.05 8.06
N ASN A 155 1.07 -10.88 7.35
CA ASN A 155 1.52 -11.49 6.10
C ASN A 155 1.76 -10.42 5.04
N ILE A 156 0.77 -9.55 4.79
CA ILE A 156 0.90 -8.43 3.82
C ILE A 156 2.09 -7.55 4.20
N ARG A 157 2.16 -7.08 5.45
CA ARG A 157 3.29 -6.27 5.95
C ARG A 157 4.65 -6.95 5.71
N THR A 158 4.73 -8.27 5.86
CA THR A 158 5.98 -9.01 5.68
C THR A 158 6.39 -9.07 4.21
N ASP A 159 5.43 -9.19 3.30
CA ASP A 159 5.66 -9.09 1.86
C ASP A 159 6.16 -7.69 1.48
N GLU A 160 5.53 -6.61 1.96
CA GLU A 160 5.98 -5.25 1.62
C GLU A 160 7.40 -4.94 2.10
N VAL A 161 7.78 -5.46 3.26
CA VAL A 161 9.17 -5.33 3.75
C VAL A 161 10.15 -6.11 2.86
N ARG A 162 9.72 -7.20 2.23
CA ARG A 162 10.52 -7.93 1.22
C ARG A 162 10.54 -7.18 -0.10
N HIS A 163 9.39 -6.74 -0.62
CA HIS A 163 9.28 -5.91 -1.82
C HIS A 163 10.21 -4.70 -1.74
N TYR A 164 10.16 -3.97 -0.62
CA TYR A 164 11.06 -2.86 -0.32
C TYR A 164 12.53 -3.24 -0.49
N LYS A 165 12.96 -4.41 -0.01
CA LYS A 165 14.36 -4.85 -0.12
C LYS A 165 14.76 -5.12 -1.57
N HIS A 166 13.85 -5.66 -2.38
CA HIS A 166 14.06 -5.91 -3.80
C HIS A 166 14.14 -4.59 -4.58
N PHE A 167 13.16 -3.69 -4.42
CA PHE A 167 13.20 -2.34 -4.99
C PHE A 167 14.48 -1.60 -4.59
N PHE A 168 14.88 -1.66 -3.31
CA PHE A 168 16.12 -1.03 -2.84
C PHE A 168 17.39 -1.67 -3.43
N LYS A 169 17.40 -2.99 -3.67
CA LYS A 169 18.49 -3.68 -4.38
C LYS A 169 18.60 -3.17 -5.81
N PHE A 170 17.48 -3.07 -6.54
CA PHE A 170 17.46 -2.60 -7.92
C PHE A 170 17.77 -1.10 -8.04
N PHE A 171 17.31 -0.27 -7.10
CA PHE A 171 17.77 1.11 -6.98
C PHE A 171 19.30 1.17 -6.93
N LYS A 172 19.95 0.40 -6.05
CA LYS A 172 21.41 0.37 -5.95
C LYS A 172 22.09 -0.13 -7.22
N LYS A 173 21.47 -1.06 -7.95
CA LYS A 173 21.95 -1.54 -9.27
C LYS A 173 21.93 -0.41 -10.29
N TYR A 174 20.79 0.24 -10.49
CA TYR A 174 20.64 1.32 -11.47
C TYR A 174 21.42 2.57 -11.09
N ASN A 175 21.45 2.94 -9.82
CA ASN A 175 22.12 4.18 -9.40
C ASN A 175 23.64 4.12 -9.54
N LYS A 176 24.24 2.93 -9.58
CA LYS A 176 25.66 2.77 -9.94
C LYS A 176 25.97 3.18 -11.37
N ILE A 177 24.98 3.10 -12.26
CA ILE A 177 25.09 3.44 -13.68
C ILE A 177 24.66 4.89 -13.91
N GLU A 178 23.51 5.27 -13.34
CA GLU A 178 22.91 6.59 -13.54
C GLU A 178 23.55 7.71 -12.70
N GLY A 179 24.18 7.38 -11.57
CA GLY A 179 24.94 8.33 -10.75
C GLY A 179 24.09 9.40 -10.05
N ASN A 180 22.82 9.14 -9.72
CA ASN A 180 21.99 10.12 -9.03
C ASN A 180 22.54 10.42 -7.63
N GLY A 181 22.74 11.71 -7.36
CA GLY A 181 23.14 12.21 -6.04
C GLY A 181 22.00 12.21 -5.03
N ARG A 182 22.34 12.36 -3.75
CA ARG A 182 21.38 12.34 -2.62
C ARG A 182 20.23 13.35 -2.76
N LEU A 183 20.45 14.50 -3.38
CA LEU A 183 19.40 15.51 -3.60
C LEU A 183 18.36 15.05 -4.62
N ALA A 184 18.77 14.36 -5.69
CA ALA A 184 17.85 13.79 -6.66
C ALA A 184 17.01 12.66 -6.03
N VAL A 185 17.66 11.80 -5.25
CA VAL A 185 16.99 10.72 -4.48
C VAL A 185 16.00 11.31 -3.47
N LEU A 186 16.39 12.35 -2.72
CA LEU A 186 15.48 13.03 -1.79
C LEU A 186 14.30 13.66 -2.52
N GLY A 187 14.54 14.25 -3.69
CA GLY A 187 13.48 14.80 -4.54
C GLY A 187 12.46 13.75 -4.96
N ALA A 188 12.92 12.57 -5.40
CA ALA A 188 12.03 11.47 -5.79
C ALA A 188 11.23 10.92 -4.60
N LEU A 189 11.88 10.72 -3.44
CA LEU A 189 11.20 10.34 -2.20
C LEU A 189 10.09 11.35 -1.86
N MET A 190 10.40 12.65 -1.88
CA MET A 190 9.46 13.70 -1.50
C MET A 190 8.29 13.83 -2.48
N ARG A 191 8.54 13.73 -3.79
CA ARG A 191 7.46 13.73 -4.81
C ARG A 191 6.51 12.58 -4.56
N ARG A 192 7.03 11.36 -4.44
CA ARG A 192 6.17 10.19 -4.21
C ARG A 192 5.42 10.26 -2.88
N VAL A 193 6.05 10.75 -1.81
CA VAL A 193 5.35 10.99 -0.52
C VAL A 193 4.20 11.99 -0.68
N ILE A 194 4.37 13.04 -1.50
CA ILE A 194 3.32 14.04 -1.74
C ILE A 194 2.20 13.48 -2.62
N GLU A 195 2.52 12.67 -3.62
CA GLU A 195 1.53 12.02 -4.51
C GLU A 195 0.67 10.99 -3.76
N ILE A 196 1.25 10.25 -2.81
CA ILE A 196 0.51 9.28 -1.96
C ILE A 196 -0.55 9.98 -1.07
N LYS A 197 -0.62 11.32 -1.03
CA LYS A 197 -1.62 12.02 -0.23
C LYS A 197 -3.05 11.69 -0.66
N ASN A 198 -3.73 10.92 0.20
CA ASN A 198 -5.17 10.79 0.50
C ASN A 198 -6.19 10.72 -0.66
N GLU A 199 -5.86 11.00 -1.92
CA GLU A 199 -6.83 10.98 -3.02
C GLU A 199 -7.35 9.55 -3.23
N ASP A 200 -6.46 8.57 -3.32
CA ASP A 200 -6.82 7.15 -3.51
C ASP A 200 -7.70 6.63 -2.37
N SER A 201 -7.29 6.90 -1.11
CA SER A 201 -8.02 6.46 0.08
C SER A 201 -9.37 7.18 0.23
N GLU A 202 -9.45 8.46 -0.13
CA GLU A 202 -10.69 9.24 -0.11
C GLU A 202 -11.65 8.80 -1.21
N ILE A 203 -11.15 8.53 -2.42
CA ILE A 203 -11.93 7.96 -3.53
C ILE A 203 -12.46 6.58 -3.10
N ALA A 204 -11.61 5.68 -2.62
CA ALA A 204 -12.01 4.34 -2.18
C ALA A 204 -13.07 4.40 -1.07
N LEU A 205 -12.84 5.17 0.00
CA LEU A 205 -13.80 5.33 1.09
C LEU A 205 -15.13 5.92 0.62
N ARG A 206 -15.11 6.90 -0.28
CA ARG A 206 -16.34 7.49 -0.83
C ARG A 206 -17.16 6.44 -1.59
N HIS A 207 -16.53 5.57 -2.38
CA HIS A 207 -17.22 4.48 -3.07
C HIS A 207 -17.76 3.42 -2.11
N VAL A 208 -17.02 3.10 -1.04
CA VAL A 208 -17.52 2.24 0.05
C VAL A 208 -18.75 2.88 0.72
N PHE A 209 -18.71 4.17 1.04
CA PHE A 209 -19.82 4.88 1.68
C PHE A 209 -21.04 4.97 0.78
N ALA A 210 -20.86 5.15 -0.53
CA ALA A 210 -21.97 5.24 -1.48
C ALA A 210 -22.82 3.96 -1.49
N ILE A 211 -22.20 2.78 -1.34
CA ILE A 211 -22.90 1.50 -1.25
C ILE A 211 -23.44 1.25 0.16
N ARG A 212 -22.67 1.62 1.19
CA ARG A 212 -23.06 1.38 2.58
C ARG A 212 -24.19 2.30 3.08
N TYR A 213 -24.17 3.55 2.65
CA TYR A 213 -25.08 4.62 3.08
C TYR A 213 -25.65 5.34 1.85
N PRO A 214 -26.44 4.66 1.01
CA PRO A 214 -26.97 5.24 -0.23
C PRO A 214 -27.79 6.51 0.02
N GLU A 215 -28.46 6.61 1.16
CA GLU A 215 -29.21 7.79 1.58
C GLU A 215 -28.34 9.01 1.93
N ARG A 216 -27.03 8.80 2.11
CA ARG A 216 -26.03 9.84 2.45
C ARG A 216 -25.02 10.10 1.35
N VAL A 217 -25.21 9.54 0.15
CA VAL A 217 -24.25 9.69 -0.96
C VAL A 217 -23.95 11.15 -1.31
N HIS A 218 -24.92 12.05 -1.12
CA HIS A 218 -24.79 13.49 -1.36
C HIS A 218 -24.37 14.30 -0.11
N ASP A 219 -24.19 13.64 1.04
CA ASP A 219 -23.75 14.27 2.29
C ASP A 219 -22.22 14.28 2.38
N SER A 220 -21.62 15.23 1.65
CA SER A 220 -20.16 15.42 1.64
C SER A 220 -19.57 15.75 3.02
N ALA A 221 -20.35 16.32 3.93
CA ALA A 221 -19.90 16.62 5.28
C ALA A 221 -19.75 15.33 6.10
N TYR A 222 -20.77 14.47 6.08
CA TYR A 222 -20.73 13.16 6.72
C TYR A 222 -19.58 12.29 6.20
N ASN A 223 -19.40 12.21 4.88
CA ASN A 223 -18.33 11.40 4.28
C ASN A 223 -16.95 11.88 4.73
N ARG A 224 -16.70 13.20 4.74
CA ARG A 224 -15.42 13.76 5.21
C ARG A 224 -15.19 13.52 6.69
N GLU A 225 -16.21 13.70 7.53
CA GLU A 225 -16.10 13.44 8.97
C GLU A 225 -15.79 11.97 9.25
N ARG A 226 -16.48 11.05 8.55
CA ARG A 226 -16.28 9.61 8.70
C ARG A 226 -14.90 9.18 8.21
N ALA A 227 -14.46 9.66 7.05
CA ALA A 227 -13.12 9.41 6.54
C ALA A 227 -12.03 9.94 7.50
N ALA A 228 -12.21 11.15 8.06
CA ALA A 228 -11.30 11.70 9.05
C ALA A 228 -11.22 10.83 10.32
N ARG A 229 -12.34 10.27 10.77
CA ARG A 229 -12.41 9.36 11.92
C ARG A 229 -11.68 8.04 11.65
N ILE A 230 -11.88 7.46 10.47
CA ILE A 230 -11.18 6.24 10.02
C ILE A 230 -9.67 6.50 9.95
N ASN A 231 -9.26 7.62 9.35
CA ASN A 231 -7.86 7.99 9.27
C ASN A 231 -7.24 8.20 10.67
N ALA A 232 -8.00 8.77 11.62
CA ALA A 232 -7.55 8.93 13.00
C ALA A 232 -7.32 7.60 13.72
N LEU A 233 -8.09 6.54 13.38
CA LEU A 233 -7.92 5.19 13.95
C LEU A 233 -6.53 4.63 13.60
N VAL A 234 -6.18 4.66 12.31
CA VAL A 234 -4.88 4.18 11.81
C VAL A 234 -3.74 5.01 12.41
N ARG A 235 -3.88 6.34 12.41
CA ARG A 235 -2.85 7.27 12.87
C ARG A 235 -2.37 7.05 14.28
N ARG A 236 -3.29 6.70 15.19
CA ARG A 236 -2.95 6.43 16.60
C ARG A 236 -2.01 5.24 16.75
N ASN A 237 -2.00 4.33 15.77
CA ASN A 237 -1.25 3.08 15.79
C ASN A 237 -0.08 3.06 14.78
N LEU A 238 0.12 4.13 14.00
CA LEU A 238 1.24 4.23 13.06
C LEU A 238 2.56 4.49 13.82
N SER A 239 3.59 3.73 13.44
CA SER A 239 4.94 3.89 13.98
C SER A 239 5.79 4.81 13.08
N ALA A 240 5.79 6.12 13.37
CA ALA A 240 6.54 7.13 12.61
C ALA A 240 8.05 6.85 12.50
N ASP A 241 8.67 6.35 13.56
CA ASP A 241 10.11 6.09 13.60
C ASP A 241 10.55 5.03 12.57
N MET A 242 9.81 3.93 12.47
CA MET A 242 10.06 2.87 11.48
C MET A 242 9.92 3.39 10.04
N CYS A 243 8.82 4.10 9.76
CA CYS A 243 8.55 4.68 8.44
C CYS A 243 9.69 5.62 8.02
N VAL A 244 10.09 6.54 8.90
CA VAL A 244 11.18 7.50 8.62
C VAL A 244 12.50 6.77 8.36
N LYS A 245 12.85 5.76 9.16
CA LYS A 245 14.09 4.97 8.95
C LYS A 245 14.11 4.28 7.58
N MET A 246 12.99 3.70 7.16
CA MET A 246 12.86 3.05 5.85
C MET A 246 12.93 4.08 4.71
N LEU A 247 12.26 5.22 4.83
CA LEU A 247 12.29 6.30 3.83
C LEU A 247 13.68 6.94 3.68
N LEU A 248 14.45 7.04 4.76
CA LEU A 248 15.79 7.65 4.75
C LEU A 248 16.88 6.73 4.23
N LYS A 249 16.67 5.42 4.26
CA LYS A 249 17.70 4.43 3.92
C LYS A 249 18.23 4.56 2.48
N PRO A 250 17.42 4.91 1.44
CA PRO A 250 17.93 5.20 0.10
C PRO A 250 18.92 6.36 0.00
N LEU A 251 18.91 7.31 0.94
CA LEU A 251 19.81 8.47 0.94
C LEU A 251 21.24 8.12 1.38
N ASP A 252 21.45 6.95 1.99
CA ASP A 252 22.73 6.49 2.51
C ASP A 252 23.47 7.61 3.27
N LEU A 253 22.75 8.23 4.21
CA LEU A 253 23.25 9.38 4.96
C LEU A 253 24.35 8.92 5.93
N PRO A 254 25.47 9.65 6.04
CA PRO A 254 26.49 9.39 7.05
C PRO A 254 25.88 9.38 8.45
N ALA A 255 26.34 8.48 9.33
CA ALA A 255 25.82 8.33 10.69
C ALA A 255 25.84 9.65 11.50
N LYS A 256 26.74 10.59 11.17
CA LYS A 256 26.84 11.91 11.81
C LYS A 256 25.72 12.89 11.43
N ILE A 257 25.08 12.68 10.27
CA ILE A 257 24.06 13.60 9.72
C ILE A 257 22.64 13.04 9.93
N GLN A 258 22.52 11.71 10.05
CA GLN A 258 21.23 11.03 10.27
C GLN A 258 20.38 11.67 11.38
N PRO A 259 20.89 11.98 12.59
CA PRO A 259 20.06 12.55 13.65
C PRO A 259 19.47 13.92 13.30
N GLY A 260 20.23 14.77 12.58
CA GLY A 260 19.80 16.12 12.22
C GLY A 260 18.74 16.16 11.10
N VAL A 261 18.69 15.11 10.28
CA VAL A 261 17.74 14.97 9.16
C VAL A 261 16.51 14.16 9.56
N HIS A 262 16.65 13.27 10.56
CA HIS A 262 15.56 12.42 11.05
C HIS A 262 14.41 13.22 11.67
N TYR A 263 14.69 14.25 12.48
CA TYR A 263 13.64 15.01 13.17
C TYR A 263 12.78 15.86 12.21
N PRO A 264 13.34 16.64 11.25
CA PRO A 264 12.55 17.36 10.26
C PRO A 264 11.72 16.44 9.38
N LEU A 265 12.32 15.34 8.87
CA LEU A 265 11.59 14.39 8.02
C LEU A 265 10.53 13.63 8.81
N ALA A 266 10.78 13.26 10.07
CA ALA A 266 9.74 12.69 10.92
C ALA A 266 8.52 13.62 11.07
N LYS A 267 8.74 14.93 11.19
CA LYS A 267 7.63 15.90 11.20
C LYS A 267 6.90 15.99 9.87
N ILE A 268 7.60 15.93 8.74
CA ILE A 268 6.98 15.92 7.40
C ILE A 268 6.21 14.62 7.19
N THR A 269 6.83 13.47 7.47
CA THR A 269 6.19 12.14 7.38
C THR A 269 4.96 12.10 8.27
N GLN A 270 5.02 12.61 9.51
CA GLN A 270 3.84 12.80 10.38
C GLN A 270 2.79 13.70 9.74
N HIS A 271 3.20 14.78 9.07
CA HIS A 271 2.25 15.68 8.42
C HIS A 271 1.65 15.14 7.11
N VAL A 272 2.27 14.15 6.48
CA VAL A 272 1.83 13.62 5.17
C VAL A 272 1.12 12.28 5.33
N PHE A 273 1.74 11.33 6.03
CA PHE A 273 1.14 10.01 6.28
C PHE A 273 0.18 10.00 7.48
N PHE A 274 0.24 11.01 8.36
CA PHE A 274 -0.55 11.04 9.60
C PHE A 274 -1.48 12.25 9.69
N ARG A 275 -1.85 12.87 8.56
CA ARG A 275 -2.70 14.08 8.52
C ARG A 275 -3.86 14.02 7.56
#